data_AF-A0A936X0E9-F1
#
_entry.id   AF-A0A936X0E9-F1
#
_cell.length_a   1.000
_cell.length_b   1.000
_cell.length_c   1.000
_cell.angle_alpha   90.00
_cell.angle_beta   90.00
_cell.angle_gamma   90.00
#
_symmetry.space_group_name_H-M   'P 1'
#
loop_
_entity.id
_entity.type
_entity.pdbx_description
1 polymer ?
#
loop_
_entity_poly.entity_id
_entity_poly.type
_entity_poly.pdbx_seq_one_letter_code
_entity_poly.pdbx_strand_id
1 'polypeptide(L)'
;MIIDLAFLGMMVLAIFRGFQKGLIVAVFSLLAFIVGLAAAIKLSAVVAGYLKDSVNISAQWLPVLSFLAVFIAVVLLIRMVAKLIEASVEVAMMGWVNKIGGAFFYIVLYTILLSVALFFLVQLNIISEKTIKESVTFAYIQPWGPFVIDGIGKWIPVFKDLFTQLEDFFGNLSQKIQH
;
A
#
# COMPACT_ATOMS: atom_id res chain seq x y z
N MET A 1 1.30 26.13 -3.21
CA MET A 1 1.62 25.94 -4.64
C MET A 1 2.27 24.59 -4.96
N ILE A 2 3.34 24.16 -4.25
CA ILE A 2 4.01 22.87 -4.57
C ILE A 2 3.05 21.67 -4.47
N ILE A 3 2.22 21.64 -3.42
CA ILE A 3 1.22 20.57 -3.18
C ILE A 3 0.17 20.57 -4.30
N ASP A 4 -0.25 21.74 -4.79
CA ASP A 4 -1.24 21.87 -5.85
C ASP A 4 -0.70 21.34 -7.19
N LEU A 5 0.55 21.64 -7.50
CA LEU A 5 1.22 21.14 -8.70
C LEU A 5 1.45 19.62 -8.63
N ALA A 6 1.87 19.12 -7.47
CA ALA A 6 2.02 17.69 -7.23
C ALA A 6 0.68 16.95 -7.39
N PHE A 7 -0.40 17.50 -6.81
CA PHE A 7 -1.74 16.95 -6.97
C PHE A 7 -2.17 16.94 -8.43
N LEU A 8 -2.02 18.06 -9.15
CA LEU A 8 -2.41 18.15 -10.56
C LEU A 8 -1.65 17.14 -11.42
N GLY A 9 -0.32 17.05 -11.27
CA GLY A 9 0.48 16.05 -11.99
C GLY A 9 0.03 14.62 -11.68
N MET A 10 -0.25 14.34 -10.41
CA MET A 10 -0.73 13.03 -9.99
C MET A 10 -2.14 12.71 -10.51
N MET A 11 -3.04 13.69 -10.62
CA MET A 11 -4.38 13.52 -11.20
C MET A 11 -4.31 13.24 -12.70
N VAL A 12 -3.44 13.91 -13.44
CA VAL A 12 -3.20 13.61 -14.86
C VAL A 12 -2.71 12.17 -15.03
N LEU A 13 -1.76 11.74 -14.20
CA LEU A 13 -1.27 10.35 -14.21
C LEU A 13 -2.36 9.35 -13.82
N ALA A 14 -3.20 9.68 -12.85
CA ALA A 14 -4.31 8.85 -12.40
C ALA A 14 -5.34 8.63 -13.53
N ILE A 15 -5.73 9.71 -14.20
CA ILE A 15 -6.64 9.66 -15.36
C ILE A 15 -6.02 8.79 -16.46
N PHE A 16 -4.79 9.10 -16.87
CA PHE A 16 -4.13 8.37 -17.95
C PHE A 16 -4.01 6.87 -17.64
N ARG A 17 -3.56 6.51 -16.43
CA ARG A 17 -3.49 5.10 -16.01
C ARG A 17 -4.85 4.44 -15.91
N GLY A 18 -5.86 5.15 -15.41
CA GLY A 18 -7.21 4.60 -15.29
C GLY A 18 -7.88 4.35 -16.64
N PHE A 19 -7.66 5.22 -17.63
CA PHE A 19 -8.11 4.98 -19.00
C PHE A 19 -7.39 3.80 -19.66
N GLN A 20 -6.10 3.61 -19.36
CA GLN A 20 -5.31 2.50 -19.91
C GLN A 20 -5.65 1.15 -19.27
N LYS A 21 -5.76 1.09 -17.94
CA LYS A 21 -5.98 -0.15 -17.20
C LYS A 21 -7.46 -0.53 -17.12
N GLY A 22 -8.37 0.45 -17.09
CA GLY A 22 -9.79 0.23 -16.87
C GLY A 22 -10.14 -0.11 -15.41
N LEU A 23 -11.43 -0.04 -15.09
CA LEU A 23 -11.98 -0.26 -13.76
C LEU A 23 -11.77 -1.69 -13.27
N ILE A 24 -12.05 -2.67 -14.13
CA ILE A 24 -12.01 -4.09 -13.75
C ILE A 24 -10.61 -4.45 -13.27
N VAL A 25 -9.58 -4.16 -14.07
CA VAL A 25 -8.18 -4.42 -13.69
C VAL A 25 -7.81 -3.66 -12.42
N ALA A 26 -8.23 -2.40 -12.28
CA ALA A 26 -7.93 -1.58 -11.10
C ALA A 26 -8.48 -2.19 -9.81
N VAL A 27 -9.76 -2.61 -9.81
CA VAL A 27 -10.43 -3.21 -8.65
C VAL A 27 -9.78 -4.54 -8.29
N PHE A 28 -9.61 -5.44 -9.26
CA PHE A 28 -9.00 -6.74 -8.98
C PHE A 28 -7.52 -6.61 -8.57
N SER A 29 -6.78 -5.65 -9.12
CA SER A 29 -5.40 -5.37 -8.70
C SER A 29 -5.34 -4.87 -7.25
N LEU A 30 -6.28 -4.00 -6.84
CA LEU A 30 -6.37 -3.54 -5.46
C LEU A 30 -6.72 -4.69 -4.51
N LEU A 31 -7.70 -5.53 -4.88
CA LEU A 31 -8.05 -6.73 -4.11
C LEU A 31 -6.89 -7.71 -3.98
N ALA A 32 -6.20 -8.00 -5.09
CA ALA A 32 -5.01 -8.85 -5.09
C ALA A 32 -3.90 -8.26 -4.20
N PHE A 33 -3.71 -6.94 -4.21
CA PHE A 33 -2.77 -6.26 -3.34
C PHE A 33 -3.12 -6.42 -1.85
N ILE A 34 -4.38 -6.21 -1.46
CA ILE A 34 -4.84 -6.36 -0.07
C ILE A 34 -4.66 -7.80 0.41
N VAL A 35 -5.10 -8.78 -0.40
CA VAL A 35 -4.97 -10.21 -0.08
C VAL A 35 -3.51 -10.61 0.00
N GLY A 36 -2.68 -10.16 -0.95
CA GLY A 36 -1.26 -10.43 -0.95
C GLY A 36 -0.56 -9.83 0.27
N LEU A 37 -0.88 -8.59 0.66
CA LEU A 37 -0.33 -7.98 1.87
C LEU A 37 -0.69 -8.79 3.12
N ALA A 38 -1.95 -9.23 3.25
CA ALA A 38 -2.36 -10.09 4.36
C ALA A 38 -1.62 -11.45 4.34
N ALA A 39 -1.41 -12.03 3.16
CA ALA A 39 -0.64 -13.26 3.00
C ALA A 39 0.85 -13.05 3.35
N ALA A 40 1.43 -11.92 2.95
CA ALA A 40 2.84 -11.59 3.21
C ALA A 40 3.14 -11.56 4.71
N ILE A 41 2.23 -10.98 5.48
CA ILE A 41 2.43 -10.85 6.93
C ILE A 41 2.29 -12.21 7.62
N LYS A 42 1.37 -13.08 7.17
CA LYS A 42 1.28 -14.44 7.72
C LYS A 42 2.48 -15.30 7.32
N LEU A 43 2.91 -15.20 6.07
CA LEU A 43 4.04 -15.96 5.55
C LEU A 43 5.38 -15.49 6.13
N SER A 44 5.53 -14.20 6.48
CA SER A 44 6.78 -13.69 7.08
C SER A 44 7.09 -14.35 8.42
N ALA A 45 6.08 -14.63 9.26
CA ALA A 45 6.26 -15.35 10.51
C ALA A 45 6.74 -16.80 10.28
N VAL A 46 6.16 -17.49 9.29
CA VAL A 46 6.56 -18.86 8.92
C VAL A 46 8.00 -18.88 8.41
N VAL A 47 8.33 -17.97 7.49
CA VAL A 47 9.67 -17.87 6.88
C VAL A 47 10.72 -17.48 7.91
N ALA A 48 10.41 -16.57 8.85
CA ALA A 48 11.31 -16.23 9.93
C ALA A 48 11.61 -17.42 10.86
N GLY A 49 10.64 -18.31 11.08
CA GLY A 49 10.85 -19.57 11.79
C GLY A 49 11.86 -20.49 11.09
N TYR A 50 11.76 -20.65 9.77
CA TYR A 50 12.70 -21.47 8.99
C TYR A 50 14.10 -20.86 8.87
N LEU A 51 14.18 -19.53 8.73
CA LEU A 51 15.45 -18.83 8.57
C LEU A 51 16.26 -18.76 9.86
N LYS A 52 15.60 -18.83 11.03
CA LYS A 52 16.26 -18.77 12.34
C LYS A 52 17.37 -19.81 12.49
N ASP A 53 17.14 -21.02 12.01
CA ASP A 53 18.09 -22.13 12.15
C ASP A 53 18.99 -22.30 10.91
N SER A 54 18.69 -21.60 9.81
CA SER A 54 19.34 -21.78 8.51
C SER A 54 20.35 -20.68 8.16
N VAL A 55 20.26 -19.51 8.79
CA VAL A 55 21.09 -18.34 8.42
C VAL A 55 21.68 -17.67 9.64
N ASN A 56 23.00 -17.46 9.62
CA ASN A 56 23.75 -16.84 10.71
C ASN A 56 23.66 -15.30 10.67
N ILE A 57 22.41 -14.79 10.64
CA ILE A 57 22.11 -13.36 10.68
C ILE A 57 21.77 -12.99 12.12
N SER A 58 22.25 -11.83 12.58
CA SER A 58 21.92 -11.30 13.89
C SER A 58 20.40 -11.23 14.13
N ALA A 59 19.98 -11.64 15.32
CA ALA A 59 18.61 -11.61 15.86
C ALA A 59 17.77 -10.38 15.47
N GLN A 60 18.42 -9.21 15.46
CA GLN A 60 17.81 -7.92 15.21
C GLN A 60 17.38 -7.72 13.75
N TRP A 61 18.11 -8.32 12.80
CA TRP A 61 17.90 -8.10 11.36
C TRP A 61 17.09 -9.21 10.70
N LEU A 62 17.06 -10.42 11.29
CA LEU A 62 16.32 -11.58 10.79
C LEU A 62 14.81 -11.29 10.56
N PRO A 63 14.09 -10.68 11.52
CA PRO A 63 12.81 -10.01 11.34
C PRO A 63 12.59 -9.24 10.03
N VAL A 64 13.42 -8.23 9.82
CA VAL A 64 13.29 -7.25 8.75
C VAL A 64 13.57 -7.92 7.40
N LEU A 65 14.59 -8.77 7.35
CA LEU A 65 14.97 -9.51 6.15
C LEU A 65 13.90 -10.54 5.76
N SER A 66 13.28 -11.22 6.73
CA SER A 66 12.21 -12.18 6.48
C SER A 66 10.96 -11.49 5.94
N PHE A 67 10.57 -10.34 6.53
CA PHE A 67 9.48 -9.52 6.01
C PHE A 67 9.78 -9.03 4.60
N LEU A 68 10.98 -8.51 4.34
CA LEU A 68 11.37 -7.98 3.04
C LEU A 68 11.37 -9.08 1.96
N ALA A 69 11.92 -10.25 2.27
CA ALA A 69 11.95 -11.39 1.35
C ALA A 69 10.53 -11.84 0.96
N VAL A 70 9.64 -11.98 1.96
CA VAL A 70 8.24 -12.37 1.71
C VAL A 70 7.48 -11.27 0.98
N PHE A 71 7.68 -10.01 1.35
CA PHE A 71 7.07 -8.86 0.67
C PHE A 71 7.43 -8.84 -0.81
N ILE A 72 8.72 -9.02 -1.16
CA ILE A 72 9.17 -9.09 -2.56
C ILE A 72 8.48 -10.25 -3.29
N ALA A 73 8.47 -11.45 -2.70
CA ALA A 73 7.84 -12.62 -3.31
C ALA A 73 6.34 -12.39 -3.58
N VAL A 74 5.63 -11.82 -2.61
CA VAL A 74 4.21 -11.46 -2.73
C VAL A 74 3.98 -10.40 -3.81
N VAL A 75 4.79 -9.34 -3.85
CA VAL A 75 4.68 -8.29 -4.87
C VAL A 75 4.86 -8.88 -6.28
N LEU A 76 5.81 -9.79 -6.46
CA LEU A 76 6.00 -10.50 -7.72
C LEU A 76 4.77 -11.33 -8.10
N LEU A 77 4.21 -12.09 -7.16
CA LEU A 77 2.99 -12.88 -7.38
C LEU A 77 1.79 -11.99 -7.73
N ILE A 78 1.55 -10.91 -6.99
CA ILE A 78 0.47 -9.94 -7.29
C ILE A 78 0.66 -9.39 -8.70
N ARG A 79 1.90 -9.04 -9.09
CA ARG A 79 2.19 -8.50 -10.42
C ARG A 79 1.89 -9.52 -11.52
N MET A 80 2.14 -10.80 -11.28
CA MET A 80 1.79 -11.87 -12.22
C MET A 80 0.27 -12.00 -12.35
N VAL A 81 -0.46 -12.07 -11.22
CA VAL A 81 -1.92 -12.15 -11.19
C VAL A 81 -2.57 -10.95 -11.87
N ALA A 82 -2.10 -9.74 -11.57
CA ALA A 82 -2.60 -8.51 -12.20
C ALA A 82 -2.41 -8.50 -13.72
N LYS A 83 -1.26 -8.98 -14.23
CA LYS A 83 -1.03 -9.13 -15.67
C LYS A 83 -1.97 -10.14 -16.32
N LEU A 84 -2.26 -11.26 -15.64
CA LEU A 84 -3.21 -12.26 -16.14
C LEU A 84 -4.63 -11.71 -16.21
N ILE A 85 -5.03 -10.94 -15.19
CA ILE A 85 -6.32 -10.24 -15.18
C ILE A 85 -6.38 -9.21 -16.31
N GLU A 86 -5.33 -8.41 -16.48
CA GLU A 86 -5.24 -7.41 -17.55
C GLU A 86 -5.40 -8.03 -18.94
N ALA A 87 -4.64 -9.10 -19.23
CA ALA A 87 -4.75 -9.83 -20.50
C ALA A 87 -6.15 -10.42 -20.73
N SER A 88 -6.78 -10.93 -19.67
CA SER A 88 -8.13 -11.50 -19.77
C SER A 88 -9.20 -10.42 -20.02
N VAL A 89 -9.06 -9.27 -19.39
CA VAL A 89 -10.01 -8.15 -19.49
C VAL A 89 -9.86 -7.39 -20.81
N GLU A 90 -8.64 -7.22 -21.32
CA GLU A 90 -8.40 -6.63 -22.64
C GLU A 90 -9.12 -7.39 -23.75
N VAL A 91 -9.18 -8.72 -23.65
CA VAL A 91 -9.88 -9.59 -24.60
C VAL A 91 -11.41 -9.50 -24.43
N ALA A 92 -11.91 -9.27 -23.20
CA ALA A 92 -13.33 -9.40 -22.88
C ALA A 92 -14.13 -8.09 -22.84
N MET A 93 -13.56 -6.94 -22.43
CA MET A 93 -14.34 -5.73 -22.12
C MET A 93 -13.61 -4.39 -22.33
N MET A 94 -13.39 -4.01 -23.60
CA MET A 94 -12.92 -2.66 -24.00
C MET A 94 -14.03 -1.59 -24.06
N GLY A 95 -15.07 -1.69 -23.25
CA GLY A 95 -16.14 -0.69 -23.21
C GLY A 95 -15.65 0.66 -22.67
N TRP A 96 -16.18 1.77 -23.21
CA TRP A 96 -15.86 3.12 -22.74
C TRP A 96 -16.20 3.33 -21.26
N VAL A 97 -17.25 2.65 -20.75
CA VAL A 97 -17.64 2.64 -19.33
C VAL A 97 -16.52 2.10 -18.44
N ASN A 98 -15.85 1.02 -18.85
CA ASN A 98 -14.73 0.43 -18.09
C ASN A 98 -13.56 1.42 -17.98
N LYS A 99 -13.28 2.18 -19.06
CA LYS A 99 -12.21 3.18 -19.08
C LYS A 99 -12.51 4.39 -18.20
N ILE A 100 -13.74 4.94 -18.29
CA ILE A 100 -14.16 6.06 -17.44
C ILE A 100 -14.20 5.64 -15.98
N GLY A 101 -14.75 4.47 -15.68
CA GLY A 101 -14.74 3.91 -14.33
C GLY A 101 -13.30 3.75 -13.81
N GLY A 102 -12.38 3.29 -14.66
CA GLY A 102 -10.96 3.18 -14.32
C GLY A 102 -10.35 4.54 -14.00
N ALA A 103 -10.59 5.55 -14.82
CA ALA A 103 -10.12 6.92 -14.56
C ALA A 103 -10.63 7.44 -13.21
N PHE A 104 -11.92 7.32 -12.94
CA PHE A 104 -12.52 7.73 -11.67
C PHE A 104 -11.91 6.97 -10.48
N PHE A 105 -11.77 5.64 -10.59
CA PHE A 105 -11.19 4.82 -9.55
C PHE A 105 -9.75 5.21 -9.22
N TYR A 106 -8.91 5.42 -10.25
CA TYR A 106 -7.53 5.83 -10.04
C TYR A 106 -7.42 7.24 -9.46
N ILE A 107 -8.30 8.18 -9.82
CA ILE A 107 -8.37 9.52 -9.20
C ILE A 107 -8.60 9.40 -7.70
N VAL A 108 -9.60 8.60 -7.30
CA VAL A 108 -9.92 8.38 -5.88
C VAL A 108 -8.75 7.72 -5.17
N LEU A 109 -8.21 6.63 -5.74
CA LEU A 109 -7.08 5.90 -5.18
C LEU A 109 -5.86 6.80 -4.98
N TYR A 110 -5.48 7.57 -5.99
CA TYR A 110 -4.29 8.43 -5.92
C TYR A 110 -4.50 9.61 -4.97
N THR A 111 -5.71 10.17 -4.89
CA THR A 111 -6.06 11.19 -3.90
C THR A 111 -5.88 10.67 -2.47
N ILE A 112 -6.35 9.45 -2.19
CA ILE A 112 -6.14 8.79 -0.90
C ILE A 112 -4.65 8.58 -0.62
N LEU A 113 -3.90 8.04 -1.59
CA LEU A 113 -2.46 7.80 -1.44
C LEU A 113 -1.69 9.09 -1.13
N LEU A 114 -1.98 10.19 -1.85
CA LEU A 114 -1.36 11.48 -1.56
C LEU A 114 -1.80 12.03 -0.21
N SER A 115 -3.06 11.87 0.18
CA SER A 115 -3.50 12.31 1.51
C SER A 115 -2.77 11.60 2.62
N VAL A 116 -2.56 10.28 2.51
CA VAL A 116 -1.79 9.51 3.48
C VAL A 116 -0.32 9.97 3.47
N ALA A 117 0.27 10.18 2.29
CA ALA A 117 1.63 10.70 2.19
C ALA A 117 1.78 12.08 2.84
N LEU A 118 0.87 13.02 2.54
CA LEU A 118 0.86 14.36 3.12
C LEU A 118 0.69 14.31 4.65
N PHE A 119 -0.17 13.43 5.17
CA PHE A 119 -0.32 13.23 6.60
C PHE A 119 1.03 12.90 7.28
N PHE A 120 1.77 11.92 6.74
CA PHE A 120 3.09 11.58 7.28
C PHE A 120 4.13 12.68 7.07
N LEU A 121 4.14 13.34 5.91
CA LEU A 121 5.09 14.42 5.62
C LEU A 121 4.89 15.62 6.57
N VAL A 122 3.65 15.90 6.96
CA VAL A 122 3.33 16.91 7.98
C VAL A 122 3.78 16.43 9.36
N GLN A 123 3.47 15.19 9.74
CA GLN A 123 3.85 14.62 11.05
C GLN A 123 5.38 14.58 11.24
N LEU A 124 6.13 14.35 10.16
CA LEU A 124 7.59 14.33 10.16
C LEU A 124 8.23 15.72 10.02
N ASN A 125 7.43 16.80 10.00
CA ASN A 125 7.88 18.18 9.78
C ASN A 125 8.72 18.36 8.49
N ILE A 126 8.48 17.53 7.47
CA ILE A 126 9.16 17.64 6.17
C ILE A 126 8.57 18.78 5.34
N ILE A 127 7.27 19.03 5.49
CA ILE A 127 6.56 20.12 4.82
C ILE A 127 6.37 21.29 5.80
N SER A 128 6.79 22.49 5.40
CA SER A 128 6.62 23.70 6.21
C SER A 128 5.17 24.18 6.25
N GLU A 129 4.78 24.85 7.33
CA GLU A 129 3.45 25.50 7.43
C GLU A 129 3.17 26.47 6.28
N LYS A 130 4.21 27.14 5.78
CA LYS A 130 4.09 28.05 4.63
C LYS A 130 3.60 27.29 3.39
N THR A 131 4.17 26.12 3.11
CA THR A 131 3.78 25.27 1.97
C THR A 131 2.33 24.78 2.08
N ILE A 132 1.87 24.51 3.31
CA ILE A 132 0.48 24.12 3.58
C ILE A 132 -0.47 25.29 3.34
N LYS A 133 -0.17 26.47 3.90
CA LYS A 133 -1.01 27.68 3.77
C LYS A 133 -1.11 28.19 2.34
N GLU A 134 -0.06 28.00 1.54
CA GLU A 134 -0.04 28.35 0.13
C GLU A 134 -0.78 27.35 -0.78
N SER A 135 -1.28 26.23 -0.23
CA SER A 135 -1.99 25.22 -1.02
C SER A 135 -3.50 25.35 -0.87
N VAL A 136 -4.16 25.39 -2.04
CA VAL A 136 -5.62 25.36 -2.13
C VAL A 136 -6.12 23.93 -2.01
N THR A 137 -5.41 22.97 -2.61
CA THR A 137 -5.85 21.58 -2.68
C THR A 137 -5.64 20.81 -1.37
N PHE A 138 -4.69 21.24 -0.52
CA PHE A 138 -4.36 20.56 0.73
C PHE A 138 -5.59 20.32 1.62
N ALA A 139 -6.44 21.34 1.83
CA ALA A 139 -7.63 21.24 2.67
C ALA A 139 -8.65 20.20 2.17
N TYR A 140 -8.70 19.96 0.85
CA TYR A 140 -9.60 18.98 0.24
C TYR A 140 -9.02 17.57 0.22
N ILE A 141 -7.69 17.44 0.19
CA ILE A 141 -7.00 16.16 0.09
C ILE A 141 -6.78 15.58 1.49
N GLN A 142 -6.24 16.37 2.42
CA GLN A 142 -5.79 15.92 3.74
C GLN A 142 -6.80 15.10 4.55
N PRO A 143 -8.13 15.33 4.49
CA PRO A 143 -9.09 14.55 5.28
C PRO A 143 -9.25 13.10 4.82
N TRP A 144 -8.96 12.79 3.55
CA TRP A 144 -9.23 11.47 2.97
C TRP A 144 -8.31 10.37 3.55
N GLY A 145 -7.07 10.72 3.86
CA GLY A 145 -6.07 9.79 4.41
C GLY A 145 -6.50 9.28 5.79
N PRO A 146 -6.69 10.18 6.78
CA PRO A 146 -7.23 9.81 8.09
C PRO A 146 -8.57 9.08 7.99
N PHE A 147 -9.49 9.54 7.15
CA PHE A 147 -10.78 8.86 6.94
C PHE A 147 -10.61 7.40 6.49
N VAL A 148 -9.72 7.13 5.55
CA VAL A 148 -9.44 5.78 5.06
C VAL A 148 -8.69 4.95 6.10
N ILE A 149 -7.71 5.54 6.80
CA ILE A 149 -6.96 4.86 7.87
C ILE A 149 -7.91 4.42 8.99
N ASP A 150 -8.75 5.33 9.48
CA ASP A 150 -9.73 5.05 10.53
C ASP A 150 -10.81 4.08 10.06
N GLY A 151 -11.26 4.21 8.81
CA GLY A 151 -12.20 3.30 8.19
C GLY A 151 -11.65 1.88 8.10
N ILE A 152 -10.45 1.71 7.56
CA ILE A 152 -9.78 0.40 7.47
C ILE A 152 -9.55 -0.18 8.87
N GLY A 153 -9.12 0.63 9.84
CA GLY A 153 -8.89 0.18 11.21
C GLY A 153 -10.15 -0.33 11.91
N LYS A 154 -11.33 0.22 11.59
CA LYS A 154 -12.62 -0.26 12.12
C LYS A 154 -13.10 -1.55 11.47
N TRP A 155 -12.91 -1.70 10.16
CA TRP A 155 -13.46 -2.82 9.38
C TRP A 155 -12.51 -4.02 9.25
N ILE A 156 -11.20 -3.81 9.38
CA ILE A 156 -10.18 -4.85 9.25
C ILE A 156 -9.27 -4.80 10.49
N PRO A 157 -9.75 -5.29 11.66
CA PRO A 157 -8.95 -5.41 12.89
C PRO A 157 -7.64 -6.17 12.68
N VAL A 158 -7.65 -7.10 11.71
CA VAL A 158 -6.48 -7.82 11.24
C VAL A 158 -5.29 -6.89 11.01
N PHE A 159 -5.42 -5.70 10.41
CA PHE A 159 -4.25 -4.81 10.27
C PHE A 159 -3.66 -4.36 11.60
N LYS A 160 -4.50 -4.07 12.60
CA LYS A 160 -4.06 -3.70 13.95
C LYS A 160 -3.39 -4.89 14.64
N ASP A 161 -4.02 -6.07 14.56
CA ASP A 161 -3.47 -7.30 15.13
C ASP A 161 -2.18 -7.74 14.43
N LEU A 162 -2.00 -7.42 13.14
CA LEU A 162 -0.80 -7.73 12.37
C LEU A 162 0.42 -6.92 12.83
N PHE A 163 0.25 -5.65 13.20
CA PHE A 163 1.32 -4.87 13.81
C PHE A 163 1.69 -5.45 15.18
N THR A 164 0.69 -5.77 16.02
CA THR A 164 0.92 -6.39 17.33
C THR A 164 1.58 -7.75 17.21
N GLN A 165 1.16 -8.61 16.28
CA GLN A 165 1.78 -9.91 16.02
C GLN A 165 3.23 -9.79 15.55
N LEU A 166 3.55 -8.79 14.73
CA LEU A 166 4.94 -8.52 14.32
C LEU A 166 5.78 -8.02 15.50
N GLU A 167 5.26 -7.10 16.32
CA GLU A 167 5.91 -6.61 17.54
C GLU A 167 6.16 -7.75 18.54
N ASP A 168 5.15 -8.58 18.81
CA ASP A 168 5.25 -9.73 19.73
C ASP A 168 6.25 -10.78 19.21
N PHE A 169 6.20 -11.09 17.92
CA PHE A 169 7.14 -12.03 17.31
C PHE A 169 8.59 -11.54 17.41
N PHE A 170 8.84 -10.25 17.15
CA PHE A 170 10.17 -9.64 17.24
C PHE A 170 10.63 -9.47 18.70
N GLY A 171 9.72 -9.11 19.61
CA GLY A 171 9.96 -9.03 21.04
C GLY A 171 10.39 -10.38 21.61
N ASN A 172 9.67 -11.45 21.28
CA ASN A 172 9.98 -12.80 21.74
C ASN A 172 11.28 -13.36 21.14
N LEU A 173 11.63 -13.00 19.90
CA LEU A 173 12.91 -13.37 19.29
C LEU A 173 14.09 -12.69 19.98
N SER A 174 13.97 -11.42 20.35
CA SER A 174 15.06 -10.70 21.05
C SER A 174 15.31 -11.24 22.46
N GLN A 175 14.26 -11.60 23.21
CA GLN A 175 14.39 -12.26 24.51
C GLN A 175 15.02 -13.65 24.42
N LYS A 176 14.65 -14.44 23.42
CA LYS A 176 15.12 -15.83 23.27
C LYS A 176 16.55 -15.94 22.70
N ILE A 177 17.19 -14.82 22.37
CA ILE A 177 18.57 -14.76 21.87
C ILE A 177 19.52 -14.11 22.90
N GLN A 178 19.00 -13.55 24.00
CA GLN A 178 19.80 -13.11 25.15
C GLN A 178 20.05 -14.20 26.20
N HIS A 179 19.53 -15.42 25.98
CA HIS A 179 19.80 -16.63 26.74
C HIS A 179 20.25 -17.73 25.79
#